data_AF-F9W9I5-F1
#
_entry.id   AF-F9W9I5-F1
#
_cell.length_a   1.000
_cell.length_b   1.000
_cell.length_c   1.000
_cell.angle_alpha   90.00
_cell.angle_beta   90.00
_cell.angle_gamma   90.00
#
_symmetry.space_group_name_H-M   'P 1'
#
loop_
_entity.id
_entity.type
_entity.pdbx_description
1 polymer ?
#
loop_
_entity_poly.entity_id
_entity_poly.type
_entity_poly.pdbx_seq_one_letter_code
_entity_poly.pdbx_strand_id
1 'polypeptide(L)'
;MWNNVFFLTIILHILCFSTRSETYDNDTERKLLCKIFISATNVMKKYEENKILKETIYGTRGRALFNERGTVELPWSCGLSGTGRGSLYDYYHGGGCFADSLVGTFMCLCTHGGNSDSKNFCRLGNVGGVEIWSGWETKESTKDLFEKVWKKVRESCFKESRSSPGGEDDLRNLREVMKNVREQLRQGNEYFYLGGKEERSGCSGVNGDDVCVRCTGVSKDNAIIPWMKKIDGALEKL
;
A
#
# COMPACT_ATOMS: atom_id res chain seq x y z
N MET A 1 -19.58 46.51 37.77
CA MET A 1 -20.17 45.18 37.53
C MET A 1 -20.02 44.66 36.09
N TRP A 2 -19.05 45.15 35.29
CA TRP A 2 -18.89 44.76 33.87
C TRP A 2 -17.54 44.10 33.52
N ASN A 3 -16.64 43.90 34.49
CA ASN A 3 -15.30 43.34 34.22
C ASN A 3 -15.21 41.81 34.37
N ASN A 4 -16.25 41.14 34.89
CA ASN A 4 -16.24 39.69 35.08
C ASN A 4 -16.86 38.90 33.91
N VAL A 5 -17.52 39.57 32.97
CA VAL A 5 -18.19 38.90 31.82
C VAL A 5 -17.21 38.67 30.66
N PHE A 6 -16.20 39.51 30.51
CA PHE A 6 -15.20 39.39 29.43
C PHE A 6 -14.20 38.24 29.63
N PHE A 7 -13.92 37.83 30.86
CA PHE A 7 -13.00 36.72 31.12
C PHE A 7 -13.63 35.34 30.82
N LEU A 8 -14.95 35.22 30.96
CA LEU A 8 -15.67 33.96 30.73
C LEU A 8 -15.81 33.62 29.24
N THR A 9 -15.87 34.61 28.35
CA THR A 9 -15.92 34.39 26.90
C THR A 9 -14.58 33.96 26.31
N ILE A 10 -13.45 34.42 26.87
CA ILE A 10 -12.11 34.02 26.42
C ILE A 10 -11.81 32.56 26.79
N ILE A 11 -12.22 32.11 27.98
CA ILE A 11 -12.02 30.71 28.41
C ILE A 11 -12.90 29.75 27.58
N LEU A 12 -14.10 30.18 27.14
CA LEU A 12 -14.99 29.36 26.32
C LEU A 12 -14.49 29.18 24.87
N HIS A 13 -13.69 30.11 24.34
CA HIS A 13 -13.04 29.94 23.02
C HIS A 13 -11.76 29.09 23.06
N ILE A 14 -11.08 29.02 24.20
CA ILE A 14 -9.88 28.18 24.36
C ILE A 14 -10.26 26.69 24.51
N LEU A 15 -11.48 26.37 24.96
CA LEU A 15 -11.93 25.00 25.22
C LEU A 15 -12.62 24.28 24.04
N CYS A 16 -12.70 24.90 22.85
CA CYS A 16 -13.39 24.30 21.69
C CYS A 16 -12.51 24.06 20.45
N PHE A 17 -11.19 24.17 20.58
CA PHE A 17 -10.28 23.54 19.62
C PHE A 17 -9.92 22.13 20.08
N SER A 18 -10.92 21.25 20.10
CA SER A 18 -10.64 19.82 19.95
C SER A 18 -10.02 19.65 18.57
N THR A 19 -8.69 19.67 18.49
CA THR A 19 -7.97 19.22 17.30
C THR A 19 -8.33 17.75 17.13
N ARG A 20 -9.36 17.48 16.31
CA ARG A 20 -9.71 16.14 15.88
C ARG A 20 -8.49 15.65 15.09
N SER A 21 -7.64 14.86 15.74
CA SER A 21 -6.53 14.18 15.09
C SER A 21 -7.13 13.34 13.97
N GLU A 22 -7.02 13.81 12.73
CA GLU A 22 -7.44 13.04 11.56
C GLU A 22 -6.53 11.84 11.44
N THR A 23 -6.99 10.70 11.98
CA THR A 23 -6.36 9.39 11.79
C THR A 23 -6.15 9.18 10.30
N TYR A 24 -4.89 9.05 9.88
CA TYR A 24 -4.57 8.77 8.48
C TYR A 24 -5.29 7.50 8.02
N ASP A 25 -5.86 7.59 6.83
CA ASP A 25 -6.69 6.56 6.21
C ASP A 25 -6.23 6.36 4.77
N ASN A 26 -5.64 5.20 4.51
CA ASN A 26 -5.12 4.82 3.19
C ASN A 26 -6.16 4.13 2.28
N ASP A 27 -7.45 4.39 2.52
CA ASP A 27 -8.54 3.91 1.66
C ASP A 27 -8.39 4.39 0.21
N THR A 28 -7.90 5.62 0.00
CA THR A 28 -7.69 6.19 -1.34
C THR A 28 -6.64 5.40 -2.12
N GLU A 29 -5.49 5.15 -1.50
CA GLU A 29 -4.38 4.38 -2.07
C GLU A 29 -4.81 2.94 -2.31
N ARG A 30 -5.50 2.31 -1.34
CA ARG A 30 -6.08 0.97 -1.51
C ARG A 30 -7.00 0.90 -2.73
N LYS A 31 -7.92 1.85 -2.89
CA LYS A 31 -8.88 1.87 -4.01
C LYS A 31 -8.18 1.99 -5.36
N LEU A 32 -7.14 2.81 -5.45
CA LEU A 32 -6.33 2.91 -6.67
C LEU A 32 -5.62 1.60 -6.98
N LEU A 33 -5.00 0.98 -5.99
CA LEU A 33 -4.35 -0.33 -6.15
C LEU A 33 -5.38 -1.42 -6.51
N CYS A 34 -6.60 -1.37 -5.96
CA CYS A 34 -7.67 -2.30 -6.34
C CYS A 34 -8.01 -2.18 -7.83
N LYS A 35 -8.17 -0.95 -8.33
CA LYS A 35 -8.45 -0.71 -9.76
C LYS A 35 -7.34 -1.26 -10.65
N ILE A 36 -6.07 -1.10 -10.27
CA ILE A 36 -4.93 -1.68 -10.99
C ILE A 36 -4.97 -3.21 -10.92
N PHE A 37 -5.17 -3.77 -9.73
CA PHE A 37 -5.20 -5.22 -9.53
C PHE A 37 -6.28 -5.89 -10.39
N ILE A 38 -7.48 -5.33 -10.42
CA ILE A 38 -8.58 -5.82 -11.23
C ILE A 38 -8.26 -5.69 -12.71
N SER A 39 -7.82 -4.52 -13.16
CA SER A 39 -7.52 -4.28 -14.58
C SER A 39 -6.37 -5.16 -15.07
N ALA A 40 -5.28 -5.26 -14.31
CA ALA A 40 -4.14 -6.13 -14.62
C ALA A 40 -4.55 -7.61 -14.62
N THR A 41 -5.42 -8.05 -13.70
CA THR A 41 -5.94 -9.42 -13.70
C THR A 41 -6.81 -9.70 -14.93
N ASN A 42 -7.65 -8.74 -15.34
CA ASN A 42 -8.48 -8.88 -16.55
C ASN A 42 -7.62 -8.97 -17.81
N VAL A 43 -6.63 -8.08 -17.95
CA VAL A 43 -5.67 -8.14 -19.07
C VAL A 43 -4.92 -9.48 -19.03
N MET A 44 -4.38 -9.90 -17.88
CA MET A 44 -3.68 -11.16 -17.75
C MET A 44 -4.53 -12.36 -18.22
N LYS A 45 -5.81 -12.41 -17.85
CA LYS A 45 -6.75 -13.47 -18.29
C LYS A 45 -7.08 -13.39 -19.78
N LYS A 46 -7.27 -12.18 -20.31
CA LYS A 46 -7.59 -11.95 -21.73
C LYS A 46 -6.45 -12.40 -22.66
N TYR A 47 -5.21 -12.29 -22.19
CA TYR A 47 -4.00 -12.64 -22.96
C TYR A 47 -3.29 -13.88 -22.36
N GLU A 48 -4.06 -14.98 -22.22
CA GLU A 48 -3.56 -16.33 -21.93
C GLU A 48 -2.68 -16.47 -20.68
N GLU A 49 -3.09 -15.87 -19.56
CA GLU A 49 -2.36 -15.94 -18.28
C GLU A 49 -0.93 -15.41 -18.40
N ASN A 50 -0.78 -14.22 -19.02
CA ASN A 50 0.50 -13.57 -19.26
C ASN A 50 1.42 -13.62 -18.03
N LYS A 51 2.51 -14.38 -18.14
CA LYS A 51 3.45 -14.65 -17.05
C LYS A 51 4.03 -13.37 -16.44
N ILE A 52 4.34 -12.35 -17.25
CA ILE A 52 4.91 -11.09 -16.77
C ILE A 52 3.91 -10.36 -15.89
N LEU A 53 2.63 -10.29 -16.29
CA LEU A 53 1.59 -9.70 -15.46
C LEU A 53 1.36 -10.47 -14.16
N LYS A 54 1.38 -11.82 -14.22
CA LYS A 54 1.28 -12.66 -13.02
C LYS A 54 2.41 -12.39 -12.03
N GLU A 55 3.64 -12.37 -12.53
CA GLU A 55 4.85 -12.04 -11.74
C GLU A 55 4.83 -10.60 -11.21
N THR A 56 4.18 -9.69 -11.92
CA THR A 56 4.04 -8.30 -11.48
C THR A 56 3.02 -8.16 -10.35
N ILE A 57 1.91 -8.89 -10.45
CA ILE A 57 0.86 -8.89 -9.43
C ILE A 57 1.38 -9.57 -8.16
N TYR A 58 1.90 -10.79 -8.29
CA TYR A 58 2.19 -11.66 -7.17
C TYR A 58 3.67 -11.69 -6.75
N GLY A 59 4.57 -11.13 -7.56
CA GLY A 59 6.01 -11.16 -7.33
C GLY A 59 6.71 -12.30 -8.07
N THR A 60 8.02 -12.41 -7.85
CA THR A 60 8.91 -13.33 -8.57
C THR A 60 9.75 -14.14 -7.59
N ARG A 61 10.10 -15.38 -7.98
CA ARG A 61 11.06 -16.18 -7.22
C ARG A 61 12.40 -15.45 -7.08
N GLY A 62 13.00 -15.47 -5.88
CA GLY A 62 14.20 -14.69 -5.56
C GLY A 62 13.91 -13.27 -5.02
N ARG A 63 12.63 -12.87 -5.03
CA ARG A 63 12.05 -11.72 -4.31
C ARG A 63 10.89 -12.22 -3.45
N ALA A 64 10.06 -11.34 -2.89
CA ALA A 64 8.82 -11.78 -2.25
C ALA A 64 7.87 -12.35 -3.32
N LEU A 65 7.47 -13.61 -3.16
CA LEU A 65 6.52 -14.27 -4.04
C LEU A 65 5.27 -14.66 -3.25
N PHE A 66 4.17 -14.00 -3.55
CA PHE A 66 2.87 -14.28 -2.99
C PHE A 66 2.14 -15.31 -3.84
N ASN A 67 1.37 -16.20 -3.22
CA ASN A 67 0.41 -17.01 -3.96
C ASN A 67 -0.97 -16.33 -4.02
N GLU A 68 -1.91 -16.95 -4.73
CA GLU A 68 -3.28 -16.46 -4.81
C GLU A 68 -4.05 -16.54 -3.50
N ARG A 69 -3.52 -17.10 -2.41
CA ARG A 69 -4.14 -17.08 -1.07
C ARG A 69 -3.56 -16.01 -0.17
N GLY A 70 -2.40 -15.45 -0.53
CA GLY A 70 -1.71 -14.41 0.23
C GLY A 70 -0.56 -14.95 1.07
N THR A 71 -0.30 -16.26 1.02
CA THR A 71 0.92 -16.84 1.59
C THR A 71 2.12 -16.30 0.82
N VAL A 72 3.21 -16.01 1.54
CA VAL A 72 4.44 -15.46 0.95
C VAL A 72 5.61 -16.42 1.10
N GLU A 73 6.34 -16.62 0.01
CA GLU A 73 7.72 -17.10 0.02
C GLU A 73 8.64 -15.88 0.06
N LEU A 74 9.43 -15.74 1.11
CA LEU A 74 10.35 -14.64 1.29
C LEU A 74 11.79 -15.17 1.37
N PRO A 75 12.62 -14.94 0.34
CA PRO A 75 14.01 -15.40 0.35
C PRO A 75 14.85 -14.57 1.31
N TRP A 76 15.94 -15.17 1.79
CA TRP A 76 16.90 -14.53 2.70
C TRP A 76 17.44 -13.19 2.17
N SER A 77 17.57 -13.06 0.84
CA SER A 77 18.02 -11.83 0.18
C SER A 77 17.16 -10.61 0.52
N CYS A 78 15.90 -10.79 0.87
CA CYS A 78 15.00 -9.71 1.27
C CYS A 78 15.30 -9.12 2.65
N GLY A 79 16.04 -9.83 3.51
CA GLY A 79 16.47 -9.35 4.82
C GLY A 79 17.86 -8.70 4.84
N LEU A 80 18.60 -8.71 3.72
CA LEU A 80 19.98 -8.23 3.66
C LEU A 80 20.08 -6.69 3.67
N SER A 81 19.03 -5.98 3.28
CA SER A 81 19.03 -4.52 3.14
C SER A 81 18.71 -3.75 4.42
N GLY A 82 18.50 -4.43 5.55
CA GLY A 82 18.28 -3.79 6.85
C GLY A 82 17.36 -4.58 7.78
N THR A 83 17.06 -3.99 8.93
CA THR A 83 16.16 -4.58 9.93
C THR A 83 14.75 -4.01 9.83
N GLY A 84 13.75 -4.82 10.14
CA GLY A 84 12.35 -4.37 10.22
C GLY A 84 11.62 -4.31 8.88
N ARG A 85 10.36 -3.87 8.92
CA ARG A 85 9.44 -3.86 7.76
C ARG A 85 9.83 -2.87 6.67
N GLY A 86 10.36 -1.70 7.06
CA GLY A 86 10.75 -0.64 6.12
C GLY A 86 11.69 -1.14 5.03
N SER A 87 12.61 -2.06 5.37
CA SER A 87 13.54 -2.68 4.40
C SER A 87 12.84 -3.43 3.24
N LEU A 88 11.61 -3.90 3.47
CA LEU A 88 10.79 -4.59 2.47
C LEU A 88 9.92 -3.63 1.66
N TYR A 89 9.66 -2.43 2.18
CA TYR A 89 8.75 -1.43 1.60
C TYR A 89 9.51 -0.32 0.88
N ASP A 90 10.81 -0.23 1.12
CA ASP A 90 11.71 0.73 0.52
C ASP A 90 12.39 0.14 -0.72
N TYR A 91 11.95 0.57 -1.89
CA TYR A 91 12.60 0.23 -3.14
C TYR A 91 13.81 1.14 -3.39
N TYR A 92 14.89 0.84 -2.67
CA TYR A 92 16.20 1.52 -2.76
C TYR A 92 17.33 0.49 -2.84
N HIS A 93 18.30 0.71 -3.75
CA HIS A 93 19.50 -0.14 -3.95
C HIS A 93 19.25 -1.66 -3.94
N GLY A 94 18.16 -2.13 -4.55
CA GLY A 94 17.83 -3.55 -4.62
C GLY A 94 17.08 -4.11 -3.39
N GLY A 95 16.75 -3.28 -2.40
CA GLY A 95 15.80 -3.59 -1.32
C GLY A 95 14.35 -3.65 -1.79
N GLY A 96 13.38 -3.60 -0.88
CA GLY A 96 11.98 -3.37 -1.25
C GLY A 96 11.28 -4.61 -1.82
N CYS A 97 11.52 -5.79 -1.26
CA CYS A 97 10.94 -7.03 -1.80
C CYS A 97 9.42 -7.02 -1.90
N PHE A 98 8.71 -6.37 -0.97
CA PHE A 98 7.25 -6.23 -1.04
C PHE A 98 6.86 -5.11 -2.00
N ALA A 99 7.61 -4.01 -2.03
CA ALA A 99 7.39 -2.92 -2.99
C ALA A 99 7.55 -3.36 -4.47
N ASP A 100 8.17 -4.51 -4.72
CA ASP A 100 8.45 -5.02 -6.08
C ASP A 100 7.23 -5.65 -6.80
N SER A 101 6.15 -5.92 -6.06
CA SER A 101 4.90 -6.49 -6.59
C SER A 101 3.66 -5.74 -6.11
N LEU A 102 2.55 -5.91 -6.81
CA LEU A 102 1.29 -5.24 -6.45
C LEU A 102 0.73 -5.78 -5.13
N VAL A 103 0.71 -7.10 -4.95
CA VAL A 103 0.27 -7.74 -3.69
C VAL A 103 1.19 -7.36 -2.53
N GLY A 104 2.50 -7.32 -2.76
CA GLY A 104 3.44 -6.86 -1.73
C GLY A 104 3.20 -5.39 -1.35
N THR A 105 2.89 -4.52 -2.31
CA THR A 105 2.50 -3.11 -2.06
C THR A 105 1.25 -3.04 -1.18
N PHE A 106 0.24 -3.89 -1.39
CA PHE A 106 -0.91 -3.99 -0.48
C PHE A 106 -0.49 -4.41 0.93
N MET A 107 0.46 -5.34 1.10
CA MET A 107 0.95 -5.72 2.42
C MET A 107 1.69 -4.59 3.13
N CYS A 108 2.38 -3.72 2.38
CA CYS A 108 3.01 -2.53 2.94
C CYS A 108 1.96 -1.59 3.54
N LEU A 109 0.84 -1.39 2.82
CA LEU A 109 -0.20 -0.43 3.17
C LEU A 109 -1.23 -1.00 4.15
N CYS A 110 -1.58 -2.28 4.06
CA CYS A 110 -2.77 -2.81 4.73
C CYS A 110 -2.43 -3.68 5.95
N THR A 111 -1.16 -3.98 6.21
CA THR A 111 -0.74 -4.76 7.38
C THR A 111 -0.26 -3.84 8.50
N HIS A 112 -0.60 -4.14 9.75
CA HIS A 112 -0.18 -3.34 10.90
C HIS A 112 1.17 -3.80 11.48
N GLY A 113 1.98 -2.84 11.92
CA GLY A 113 3.34 -3.05 12.43
C GLY A 113 3.49 -2.95 13.94
N GLY A 114 2.41 -2.64 14.65
CA GLY A 114 2.43 -2.40 16.08
C GLY A 114 1.09 -2.62 16.75
N ASN A 115 1.06 -2.43 18.07
CA ASN A 115 -0.13 -2.54 18.92
C ASN A 115 -1.06 -1.31 18.84
N SER A 116 -0.91 -0.46 17.83
CA SER A 116 -1.66 0.79 17.76
C SER A 116 -3.15 0.54 17.53
N ASP A 117 -3.98 1.39 18.15
CA ASP A 117 -5.44 1.35 18.03
C ASP A 117 -5.95 1.65 16.61
N SER A 118 -5.07 1.99 15.66
CA SER A 118 -5.36 2.14 14.23
C SER A 118 -5.51 0.78 13.53
N LYS A 119 -6.41 -0.07 14.02
CA LYS A 119 -6.67 -1.43 13.50
C LYS A 119 -7.38 -1.46 12.14
N ASN A 120 -7.46 -0.33 11.43
CA ASN A 120 -8.30 -0.19 10.25
C ASN A 120 -7.55 0.33 9.03
N PHE A 121 -6.28 -0.08 8.86
CA PHE A 121 -5.58 0.15 7.61
C PHE A 121 -6.38 -0.46 6.45
N CYS A 122 -6.43 0.28 5.35
CA CYS A 122 -7.16 -0.07 4.15
C CYS A 122 -8.67 -0.26 4.38
N ARG A 123 -9.22 0.28 5.48
CA ARG A 123 -10.63 0.09 5.90
C ARG A 123 -11.09 -1.37 5.93
N LEU A 124 -10.19 -2.30 6.22
CA LEU A 124 -10.49 -3.74 6.20
C LEU A 124 -11.23 -4.22 7.47
N GLY A 125 -11.47 -3.31 8.42
CA GLY A 125 -11.90 -3.62 9.77
C GLY A 125 -10.89 -4.51 10.48
N ASN A 126 -11.34 -5.22 11.51
CA ASN A 126 -10.50 -6.16 12.25
C ASN A 126 -10.09 -7.35 11.36
N VAL A 127 -8.84 -7.39 10.90
CA VAL A 127 -8.27 -8.52 10.12
C VAL A 127 -8.04 -9.78 10.96
N GLY A 128 -8.35 -9.72 12.25
CA GLY A 128 -8.31 -10.85 13.18
C GLY A 128 -6.93 -11.03 13.81
N GLY A 129 -6.94 -11.38 15.10
CA GLY A 129 -5.74 -11.77 15.85
C GLY A 129 -4.89 -10.61 16.39
N VAL A 130 -3.95 -10.94 17.28
CA VAL A 130 -3.00 -10.01 17.93
C VAL A 130 -1.63 -10.06 17.22
N GLU A 131 -1.53 -10.78 16.11
CA GLU A 131 -0.26 -11.00 15.42
C GLU A 131 0.24 -9.69 14.84
N ILE A 132 1.32 -9.19 15.40
CA ILE A 132 2.06 -8.07 14.84
C ILE A 132 3.13 -8.62 13.93
N TRP A 133 3.24 -8.02 12.75
CA TRP A 133 4.41 -8.20 11.93
C TRP A 133 5.41 -7.08 12.21
N SER A 134 6.68 -7.41 12.46
CA SER A 134 7.69 -6.41 12.83
C SER A 134 8.94 -6.41 11.93
N GLY A 135 9.11 -7.38 11.02
CA GLY A 135 10.30 -7.43 10.15
C GLY A 135 10.33 -8.61 9.20
N TRP A 136 11.42 -8.80 8.48
CA TRP A 136 11.47 -9.76 7.36
C TRP A 136 11.32 -11.25 7.75
N GLU A 137 11.49 -11.63 9.02
CA GLU A 137 11.25 -13.00 9.44
C GLU A 137 9.77 -13.39 9.28
N THR A 138 9.52 -14.43 8.49
CA THR A 138 8.16 -14.95 8.27
C THR A 138 7.94 -16.17 9.16
N LYS A 139 7.33 -15.96 10.33
CA LYS A 139 6.84 -17.05 11.19
C LYS A 139 5.48 -17.53 10.70
N GLU A 140 5.02 -18.69 11.15
CA GLU A 140 3.72 -19.24 10.71
C GLU A 140 2.55 -18.28 11.01
N SER A 141 2.58 -17.64 12.18
CA SER A 141 1.61 -16.59 12.56
C SER A 141 1.62 -15.39 11.61
N THR A 142 2.78 -15.04 11.04
CA THR A 142 2.90 -13.97 10.05
C THR A 142 2.27 -14.36 8.71
N LYS A 143 2.37 -15.63 8.31
CA LYS A 143 1.73 -16.11 7.07
C LYS A 143 0.21 -16.04 7.16
N ASP A 144 -0.35 -16.48 8.29
CA ASP A 144 -1.79 -16.41 8.54
C ASP A 144 -2.31 -14.94 8.53
N LEU A 145 -1.53 -14.02 9.10
CA LEU A 145 -1.83 -12.58 9.01
C LEU A 145 -1.88 -12.10 7.55
N PHE A 146 -0.88 -12.44 6.73
CA PHE A 146 -0.88 -12.02 5.32
C PHE A 146 -2.03 -12.62 4.52
N GLU A 147 -2.37 -13.88 4.75
CA GLU A 147 -3.53 -14.52 4.11
C GLU A 147 -4.83 -13.81 4.48
N LYS A 148 -5.04 -13.50 5.77
CA LYS A 148 -6.21 -12.77 6.26
C LYS A 148 -6.31 -11.36 5.65
N VAL A 149 -5.22 -10.60 5.68
CA VAL A 149 -5.15 -9.25 5.08
C VAL A 149 -5.44 -9.34 3.60
N TRP A 150 -4.79 -10.25 2.87
CA TRP A 150 -4.98 -10.39 1.43
C TRP A 150 -6.39 -10.78 1.06
N LYS A 151 -6.98 -11.72 1.80
CA LYS A 151 -8.38 -12.14 1.60
C LYS A 151 -9.32 -10.94 1.70
N LYS A 152 -9.17 -10.12 2.74
CA LYS A 152 -10.02 -8.93 2.93
C LYS A 152 -9.80 -7.86 1.86
N VAL A 153 -8.54 -7.58 1.51
CA VAL A 153 -8.21 -6.64 0.42
C VAL A 153 -8.92 -7.09 -0.86
N ARG A 154 -8.77 -8.35 -1.23
CA ARG A 154 -9.33 -8.91 -2.46
C ARG A 154 -10.84 -8.88 -2.48
N GLU A 155 -11.48 -9.30 -1.39
CA GLU A 155 -12.94 -9.22 -1.22
C GLU A 155 -13.43 -7.77 -1.39
N SER A 156 -12.72 -6.81 -0.78
CA SER A 156 -13.05 -5.39 -0.91
C SER A 156 -12.89 -4.88 -2.34
N CYS A 157 -11.78 -5.22 -3.02
CA CYS A 157 -11.55 -4.81 -4.40
C CYS A 157 -12.66 -5.33 -5.34
N PHE A 158 -12.97 -6.63 -5.28
CA PHE A 158 -14.00 -7.21 -6.16
C PHE A 158 -15.43 -6.79 -5.81
N LYS A 159 -15.70 -6.42 -4.55
CA LYS A 159 -17.00 -5.85 -4.18
C LYS A 159 -17.20 -4.48 -4.84
N GLU A 160 -16.17 -3.65 -4.89
CA GLU A 160 -16.20 -2.32 -5.52
C GLU A 160 -16.25 -2.39 -7.05
N SER A 161 -15.65 -3.41 -7.66
CA SER A 161 -15.59 -3.53 -9.13
C SER A 161 -16.90 -3.93 -9.79
N ARG A 162 -17.82 -4.58 -9.05
CA ARG A 162 -19.14 -4.98 -9.57
C ARG A 162 -20.02 -3.80 -10.01
N SER A 163 -19.62 -2.58 -9.65
CA SER A 163 -20.29 -1.33 -10.03
C SER A 163 -19.69 -0.66 -11.28
N SER A 164 -18.56 -1.16 -11.81
CA SER A 164 -17.94 -0.58 -13.01
C SER A 164 -18.31 -1.41 -14.24
N PRO A 165 -18.88 -0.81 -15.30
CA PRO A 165 -19.17 -1.53 -16.53
C PRO A 165 -17.87 -2.06 -17.13
N GLY A 166 -17.71 -3.39 -17.12
CA GLY A 166 -16.62 -4.05 -17.82
C GLY A 166 -16.82 -3.88 -19.32
N GLY A 167 -16.01 -3.04 -19.94
CA GLY A 167 -16.16 -2.67 -21.34
C GLY A 167 -14.83 -2.29 -22.00
N GLU A 168 -14.54 -2.99 -23.09
CA GLU A 168 -13.62 -2.80 -24.23
C GLU A 168 -12.24 -2.12 -24.11
N ASP A 169 -11.85 -1.48 -23.01
CA ASP A 169 -10.50 -0.89 -22.93
C ASP A 169 -9.82 -1.07 -21.56
N ASP A 170 -9.72 -2.33 -21.13
CA ASP A 170 -8.95 -2.72 -19.93
C ASP A 170 -7.50 -2.20 -19.97
N LEU A 171 -6.91 -2.08 -21.17
CA LEU A 171 -5.55 -1.58 -21.37
C LEU A 171 -5.46 -0.07 -21.11
N ARG A 172 -6.32 0.74 -21.73
CA ARG A 172 -6.39 2.19 -21.47
C ARG A 172 -6.73 2.46 -20.01
N ASN A 173 -7.69 1.74 -19.45
CA ASN A 173 -8.07 1.88 -18.04
C ASN A 173 -6.88 1.56 -17.12
N LEU A 174 -6.13 0.49 -17.40
CA LEU A 174 -4.93 0.15 -16.61
C LEU A 174 -3.88 1.27 -16.68
N ARG A 175 -3.61 1.83 -17.86
CA ARG A 175 -2.69 2.96 -18.04
C ARG A 175 -3.17 4.22 -17.30
N GLU A 176 -4.46 4.53 -17.37
CA GLU A 176 -5.05 5.69 -16.70
C GLU A 176 -4.96 5.57 -15.18
N VAL A 177 -5.31 4.41 -14.62
CA VAL A 177 -5.22 4.21 -13.17
C VAL A 177 -3.77 4.21 -12.69
N MET A 178 -2.83 3.68 -13.48
CA MET A 178 -1.40 3.78 -13.22
C MET A 178 -0.94 5.25 -13.17
N LYS A 179 -1.40 6.09 -14.11
CA LYS A 179 -1.14 7.53 -14.07
C LYS A 179 -1.69 8.16 -12.78
N ASN A 180 -2.92 7.81 -12.38
CA ASN A 180 -3.52 8.32 -11.14
C ASN A 180 -2.71 7.91 -9.89
N VAL A 181 -2.11 6.72 -9.86
CA VAL A 181 -1.18 6.34 -8.78
C VAL A 181 0.03 7.26 -8.74
N ARG A 182 0.65 7.55 -9.89
CA ARG A 182 1.75 8.53 -9.94
C ARG A 182 1.31 9.87 -9.41
N GLU A 183 0.13 10.35 -9.79
CA GLU A 183 -0.46 11.61 -9.32
C GLU A 183 -0.76 11.64 -7.82
N GLN A 184 -0.90 10.48 -7.16
CA GLN A 184 -1.06 10.41 -5.70
C GLN A 184 0.25 10.28 -4.92
N LEU A 185 1.38 10.06 -5.59
CA LEU A 185 2.67 9.99 -4.88
C LEU A 185 2.94 11.31 -4.17
N ARG A 186 3.29 11.21 -2.90
CA ARG A 186 3.80 12.33 -2.13
C ARG A 186 5.31 12.41 -2.33
N GLN A 187 5.79 13.62 -2.60
CA GLN A 187 7.21 13.88 -2.72
C GLN A 187 7.78 14.21 -1.33
N GLY A 188 8.80 13.47 -0.90
CA GLY A 188 9.70 13.88 0.17
C GLY A 188 11.00 14.45 -0.41
N ASN A 189 12.07 14.46 0.38
CA ASN A 189 13.36 15.01 -0.07
C ASN A 189 13.93 14.26 -1.28
N GLU A 190 14.29 12.99 -1.10
CA GLU A 190 14.95 12.15 -2.13
C GLU A 190 14.06 10.98 -2.57
N TYR A 191 12.84 10.92 -2.02
CA TYR A 191 11.95 9.76 -2.12
C TYR A 191 10.54 10.18 -2.48
N PHE A 192 9.82 9.23 -3.06
CA PHE A 192 8.39 9.30 -3.32
C PHE A 192 7.68 8.25 -2.48
N TYR A 193 6.54 8.64 -1.92
CA TYR A 193 5.77 7.83 -1.01
C TYR A 193 4.39 7.57 -1.60
N LEU A 194 4.03 6.29 -1.69
CA LEU A 194 2.64 5.89 -1.83
C LEU A 194 2.11 5.61 -0.43
N GLY A 195 1.22 6.48 0.04
CA GLY A 195 0.68 6.45 1.39
C GLY A 195 1.53 7.17 2.44
N GLY A 196 1.05 7.16 3.68
CA GLY A 196 1.60 7.87 4.83
C GLY A 196 1.57 9.39 4.70
N LYS A 197 1.69 10.09 5.82
CA LYS A 197 1.79 11.57 5.87
C LYS A 197 3.22 12.06 6.11
N GLU A 198 4.09 11.24 6.67
CA GLU A 198 5.44 11.66 7.07
C GLU A 198 6.42 11.76 5.89
N GLU A 199 7.02 12.94 5.70
CA GLU A 199 8.03 13.24 4.64
C GLU A 199 9.37 12.53 4.83
N ARG A 200 9.63 12.01 6.03
CA ARG A 200 10.88 11.30 6.39
C ARG A 200 10.61 9.92 6.97
N SER A 201 9.45 9.35 6.67
CA SER A 201 9.07 8.03 7.14
C SER A 201 10.00 6.94 6.59
N GLY A 202 10.26 5.95 7.44
CA GLY A 202 10.95 4.71 7.08
C GLY A 202 10.01 3.62 6.56
N CYS A 203 8.73 3.93 6.39
CA CYS A 203 7.64 2.99 6.13
C CYS A 203 7.65 1.79 7.10
N SER A 204 7.81 2.03 8.40
CA SER A 204 7.72 0.99 9.43
C SER A 204 6.30 0.45 9.63
N GLY A 205 5.28 1.25 9.31
CA GLY A 205 3.86 0.95 9.48
C GLY A 205 3.44 0.76 10.94
N VAL A 206 4.14 1.41 11.88
CA VAL A 206 3.83 1.39 13.32
C VAL A 206 2.59 2.23 13.63
N ASN A 207 2.41 3.35 12.94
CA ASN A 207 1.23 4.21 12.98
C ASN A 207 0.77 4.51 11.55
N GLY A 208 -0.42 5.10 11.40
CA GLY A 208 -0.96 5.41 10.07
C GLY A 208 -0.06 6.32 9.23
N ASP A 209 0.60 7.30 9.85
CA ASP A 209 1.39 8.30 9.11
C ASP A 209 2.65 7.73 8.45
N ASP A 210 3.08 6.54 8.88
CA ASP A 210 4.27 5.82 8.41
C ASP A 210 3.89 4.47 7.73
N VAL A 211 2.61 4.28 7.39
CA VAL A 211 2.15 3.21 6.49
C VAL A 211 2.32 3.65 5.04
N CYS A 212 3.40 3.21 4.40
CA CYS A 212 3.71 3.62 3.03
C CYS A 212 4.51 2.57 2.25
N VAL A 213 4.64 2.82 0.95
CA VAL A 213 5.71 2.29 0.10
C VAL A 213 6.59 3.46 -0.32
N ARG A 214 7.91 3.27 -0.21
CA ARG A 214 8.91 4.28 -0.55
C ARG A 214 9.65 3.88 -1.82
N CYS A 215 9.76 4.81 -2.75
CA CYS A 215 10.44 4.64 -4.04
C CYS A 215 11.39 5.81 -4.31
N THR A 216 12.38 5.61 -5.18
CA THR A 216 13.28 6.67 -5.64
C THR A 216 12.87 7.23 -6.99
N GLY A 217 13.36 8.42 -7.35
CA GLY A 217 13.16 9.04 -8.65
C GLY A 217 13.70 10.46 -8.71
N VAL A 218 13.75 11.05 -9.91
CA VAL A 218 14.12 12.47 -10.10
C VAL A 218 12.91 13.39 -10.00
N SER A 219 11.74 12.88 -10.34
CA SER A 219 10.45 13.57 -10.24
C SER A 219 9.36 12.53 -10.01
N LYS A 220 8.15 13.00 -9.68
CA LYS A 220 6.96 12.16 -9.48
C LYS A 220 6.65 11.26 -10.69
N ASP A 221 6.79 11.82 -11.90
CA ASP A 221 6.61 11.08 -13.15
C ASP A 221 7.72 10.05 -13.39
N ASN A 222 8.91 10.31 -12.86
CA ASN A 222 10.08 9.43 -12.96
C ASN A 222 10.30 8.55 -11.71
N ALA A 223 9.33 8.50 -10.80
CA ALA A 223 9.41 7.62 -9.65
C ALA A 223 9.46 6.15 -10.12
N ILE A 224 10.43 5.40 -9.60
CA ILE A 224 10.67 4.01 -9.94
C ILE A 224 9.74 3.15 -9.10
N ILE A 225 8.57 2.84 -9.65
CA ILE A 225 7.62 1.88 -9.07
C ILE A 225 7.77 0.56 -9.83
N PRO A 226 8.35 -0.50 -9.23
CA PRO A 226 8.82 -1.65 -10.00
C PRO A 226 7.71 -2.39 -10.72
N TRP A 227 6.58 -2.62 -10.03
CA TRP A 227 5.45 -3.29 -10.62
C TRP A 227 4.81 -2.45 -11.73
N MET A 228 4.81 -1.12 -11.64
CA MET A 228 4.32 -0.27 -12.75
C MET A 228 5.19 -0.43 -13.99
N LYS A 229 6.52 -0.38 -13.84
CA LYS A 229 7.45 -0.59 -14.95
C LYS A 229 7.26 -1.96 -15.61
N LYS A 230 7.00 -3.01 -14.82
CA LYS A 230 6.74 -4.35 -15.34
C LYS A 230 5.39 -4.43 -16.08
N ILE A 231 4.34 -3.74 -15.59
CA ILE A 231 3.07 -3.63 -16.32
C ILE A 231 3.30 -2.93 -17.65
N ASP A 232 3.93 -1.75 -17.68
CA ASP A 232 4.17 -1.01 -18.92
C ASP A 232 4.89 -1.86 -19.97
N GLY A 233 5.97 -2.53 -19.57
CA GLY A 233 6.72 -3.42 -20.46
C GLY A 233 5.97 -4.70 -20.86
N ALA A 234 4.96 -5.13 -20.10
CA ALA A 234 4.04 -6.20 -20.52
C ALA A 234 3.04 -5.68 -21.54
N LEU A 235 2.47 -4.49 -21.33
CA LEU A 235 1.48 -3.87 -22.23
C LEU A 235 2.07 -3.49 -23.59
N GLU A 236 3.36 -3.18 -23.66
CA GLU A 236 4.07 -2.93 -24.94
C GLU A 236 4.20 -4.18 -25.82
N LYS A 237 4.01 -5.38 -25.25
CA LYS A 237 4.16 -6.67 -25.94
C LYS A 237 2.82 -7.33 -26.32
N LEU A 238 1.70 -6.72 -25.93
CA LEU A 238 0.34 -7.17 -26.23
C LEU A 238 -0.23 -6.43 -27.44
#